data_AF-W2JNM5-F1
#
_entry.id   AF-W2JNM5-F1
#
_cell.length_a   1.000
_cell.length_b   1.000
_cell.length_c   1.000
_cell.angle_alpha   90.00
_cell.angle_beta   90.00
_cell.angle_gamma   90.00
#
_symmetry.space_group_name_H-M   'P 1'
#
loop_
_entity.id
_entity.type
_entity.pdbx_description
1 polymer ?
#
loop_
_entity_poly.entity_id
_entity_poly.type
_entity_poly.pdbx_seq_one_letter_code
_entity_poly.pdbx_strand_id
1 'polypeptide(L)' 'MKQPHQQIPAVIPTVEPDEELLVVSFDGSARVKRGGGACSAIIWKLPEWTVVAAESKYLPDLTVNEAEY' A
#
# COMPACT_ATOMS: atom_id res chain seq x y z
N MET A 1 3.44 27.05 3.06
CA MET A 1 4.01 26.45 4.29
C MET A 1 3.95 24.94 4.10
N LYS A 2 5.08 24.22 4.11
CA LYS A 2 5.08 22.75 3.97
C LYS A 2 4.69 22.14 5.31
N GLN A 3 3.72 21.24 5.32
CA GLN A 3 3.33 20.49 6.51
C GLN A 3 4.55 19.67 6.99
N PRO A 4 4.86 19.63 8.29
CA PRO A 4 5.90 18.75 8.81
C PRO A 4 5.53 17.31 8.47
N HIS A 5 6.47 16.51 7.99
CA HIS A 5 6.23 15.08 7.86
C HIS A 5 5.89 14.54 9.25
N GLN A 6 4.68 14.03 9.43
CA GLN A 6 4.37 13.27 10.64
C GLN A 6 4.82 11.84 10.39
N GLN A 7 5.99 11.48 10.91
CA GLN A 7 6.38 10.07 11.01
C GLN A 7 5.55 9.44 12.11
N ILE A 8 4.55 8.66 11.72
CA ILE A 8 3.86 7.76 12.63
C ILE A 8 4.84 6.62 12.94
N PRO A 9 5.10 6.29 14.22
CA PRO A 9 5.91 5.13 14.56
C PRO A 9 5.28 3.88 13.94
N ALA A 10 6.05 3.13 13.16
CA ALA A 10 5.60 1.83 12.67
C ALA A 10 5.39 0.91 13.87
N VAL A 11 4.13 0.55 14.15
CA VAL A 11 3.83 -0.53 15.09
C VAL A 11 4.18 -1.82 14.39
N ILE A 12 5.23 -2.51 14.87
CA ILE A 12 5.56 -3.84 14.38
C ILE A 12 4.55 -4.80 15.03
N PRO A 13 3.68 -5.47 14.26
CA PRO A 13 2.83 -6.52 14.82
C PRO A 13 3.72 -7.65 15.33
N THR A 14 3.62 -7.95 16.62
CA THR A 14 4.20 -9.16 17.20
C THR A 14 3.32 -10.33 16.78
N VAL A 15 3.85 -11.20 15.92
CA VAL A 15 3.21 -12.47 15.56
C VAL A 15 3.85 -13.55 16.42
N GLU A 16 3.02 -14.37 17.06
CA GLU A 16 3.52 -15.49 17.86
C GLU A 16 4.31 -16.46 16.94
N PRO A 17 5.37 -17.15 17.44
CA PRO A 17 6.27 -17.93 16.60
C PRO A 17 5.62 -19.08 15.81
N ASP A 18 4.45 -19.52 16.24
CA ASP A 18 3.63 -20.59 15.66
C ASP A 18 2.45 -20.08 14.81
N GLU A 19 2.34 -18.76 14.64
CA GLU A 19 1.31 -18.14 13.81
C GLU A 19 1.88 -17.67 12.45
N GLU A 20 1.12 -17.94 11.39
CA GLU A 20 1.34 -17.35 10.08
C GLU A 20 0.26 -16.31 9.81
N LEU A 21 0.67 -15.05 9.64
CA LEU A 21 -0.25 -13.96 9.27
C LEU A 21 0.04 -13.46 7.86
N LEU A 22 -1.03 -13.15 7.13
CA LEU A 22 -0.97 -12.44 5.86
C LEU A 22 -1.27 -10.96 6.10
N VAL A 23 -0.33 -10.09 5.72
CA VAL A 23 -0.51 -8.63 5.74
C VAL A 23 -0.62 -8.15 4.30
N VAL A 24 -1.64 -7.34 4.02
CA VAL A 24 -1.80 -6.71 2.70
C VAL A 24 -1.47 -5.23 2.83
N SER A 25 -0.48 -4.76 2.08
CA SER A 25 -0.17 -3.34 1.93
C SER A 25 -0.57 -2.89 0.53
N PHE A 26 -1.29 -1.78 0.41
CA PHE A 26 -1.66 -1.20 -0.88
C PHE A 26 -1.28 0.28 -0.92
N ASP A 27 -0.94 0.77 -2.12
CA ASP A 27 -0.66 2.18 -2.36
C ASP A 27 -1.18 2.60 -3.74
N GLY A 28 -1.66 3.84 -3.81
CA GLY A 28 -2.29 4.43 -4.98
C GLY A 28 -1.62 5.76 -5.36
N SER A 29 -1.47 6.01 -6.66
CA SER A 29 -0.97 7.28 -7.18
C SER A 29 -1.86 7.77 -8.31
N ALA A 30 -2.13 9.07 -8.37
CA ALA A 30 -2.92 9.68 -9.43
C ALA A 30 -2.18 10.86 -10.08
N ARG A 31 -2.29 11.00 -11.40
CA ARG A 31 -1.73 12.14 -12.15
C ARG A 31 -2.85 13.08 -12.61
N VAL A 32 -2.96 14.22 -11.93
CA VAL A 32 -3.97 15.27 -12.17
C VAL A 32 -4.04 15.76 -13.63
N LYS A 33 -2.93 15.77 -14.37
CA LYS A 33 -2.85 16.37 -15.71
C LYS A 33 -3.14 15.42 -16.88
N ARG A 34 -3.25 14.11 -16.64
CA ARG A 34 -3.41 13.10 -17.70
C ARG A 34 -4.57 12.14 -17.50
N GLY A 35 -5.41 12.35 -16.47
CA GLY A 35 -6.58 11.52 -16.20
C GLY A 35 -6.18 10.05 -16.02
N GLY A 36 -5.39 9.73 -15.02
CA GLY A 36 -5.03 8.34 -14.77
C GLY A 36 -4.26 8.13 -13.49
N GLY A 37 -4.45 6.96 -12.91
CA GLY A 37 -3.81 6.53 -11.68
C GLY A 37 -3.22 5.14 -11.79
N ALA A 38 -2.37 4.80 -10.83
CA ALA A 38 -1.86 3.46 -10.65
C ALA A 38 -2.13 3.04 -9.21
N CYS A 39 -2.59 1.80 -9.02
CA CYS A 39 -2.65 1.17 -7.71
C CYS A 39 -1.67 -0.01 -7.67
N SER A 40 -1.20 -0.33 -6.48
CA SER A 40 -0.34 -1.48 -6.23
C SER A 40 -0.71 -2.12 -4.91
N ALA A 41 -0.54 -3.42 -4.81
CA ALA A 41 -0.75 -4.18 -3.58
C ALA A 41 0.33 -5.26 -3.44
N ILE A 42 0.77 -5.49 -2.22
CA ILE A 42 1.72 -6.55 -1.84
C ILE A 42 1.12 -7.33 -0.68
N ILE A 43 1.15 -8.65 -0.79
CA ILE A 43 0.82 -9.58 0.28
C ILE A 43 2.13 -10.07 0.90
N TRP A 44 2.26 -9.85 2.20
CA TRP A 44 3.39 -10.26 3.02
C TRP A 44 2.97 -11.43 3.91
N LYS A 45 3.90 -12.36 4.15
CA LYS A 45 3.74 -13.43 5.15
C LYS A 45 4.67 -13.16 6.34
N LEU A 46 4.08 -13.09 7.53
CA LEU A 46 4.79 -12.96 8.80
C LEU A 46 5.05 -14.34 9.43
N PRO A 47 6.04 -14.45 10.33
CA PRO A 47 6.92 -13.39 10.86
C PRO A 47 8.10 -13.03 9.94
N GLU A 48 8.33 -13.78 8.88
CA GLU A 48 9.51 -13.67 8.02
C GLU A 48 9.49 -12.45 7.08
N TRP A 49 8.35 -11.74 6.99
CA TRP A 49 8.10 -10.63 6.07
C TRP A 49 8.40 -10.99 4.61
N THR A 50 8.02 -12.20 4.20
CA THR A 50 8.24 -12.69 2.83
C THR A 50 7.13 -12.21 1.90
N VAL A 51 7.49 -11.83 0.67
CA VAL A 51 6.50 -11.45 -0.36
C VAL A 51 5.83 -12.72 -0.90
N VAL A 52 4.52 -12.81 -0.72
CA VAL A 52 3.68 -13.91 -1.23
C VAL A 52 3.18 -13.58 -2.64
N ALA A 53 2.71 -12.35 -2.83
CA ALA A 53 2.21 -11.86 -4.11
C ALA A 53 2.38 -10.34 -4.17
N ALA A 54 2.57 -9.81 -5.38
CA ALA A 54 2.59 -8.38 -5.64
C ALA A 54 1.93 -8.11 -6.98
N GLU A 55 1.00 -7.17 -7.01
CA GLU A 55 0.36 -6.70 -8.24
C GLU A 55 0.36 -5.18 -8.33
N SER A 56 0.35 -4.69 -9.56
CA SER A 56 0.18 -3.27 -9.85
C SER A 56 -0.65 -3.10 -11.11
N LYS A 57 -1.53 -2.11 -11.12
CA LYS A 57 -2.42 -1.84 -12.23
C LYS A 57 -2.48 -0.36 -12.52
N TYR A 58 -2.28 -0.01 -13.78
CA TYR A 58 -2.61 1.33 -14.28
C TYR A 58 -4.08 1.37 -14.68
N LEU A 59 -4.78 2.38 -14.20
CA LEU A 59 -6.17 2.63 -14.54
C LEU A 59 -6.26 3.98 -15.27
N PRO A 60 -6.55 3.97 -16.58
CA PRO A 60 -6.87 5.20 -17.30
C PRO A 60 -8.18 5.79 -16.75
N ASP A 61 -8.26 7.11 -16.71
CA ASP A 61 -9.39 7.92 -16.27
C ASP A 61 -9.76 7.87 -14.77
N LEU A 62 -8.85 7.40 -13.91
CA LEU A 62 -9.04 7.45 -12.46
C LEU A 62 -8.96 8.91 -11.96
N THR A 63 -10.08 9.45 -11.47
CA THR A 63 -10.07 10.74 -10.76
C THR A 63 -9.43 10.58 -9.38
N VAL A 64 -8.85 11.64 -8.81
CA VAL A 64 -8.10 11.56 -7.52
C VAL A 64 -8.94 10.88 -6.41
N ASN A 65 -10.25 11.08 -6.42
CA ASN A 65 -11.17 10.52 -5.44
C ASN A 65 -11.46 9.01 -5.63
N GLU A 66 -11.22 8.45 -6.83
CA GLU A 66 -11.38 7.03 -7.14
C GLU A 66 -10.08 6.24 -7.00
N ALA A 67 -8.93 6.92 -6.92
CA ALA A 67 -7.63 6.32 -6.68
C ALA A 67 -7.34 6.06 -5.19
N GLU A 68 -8.19 6.59 -4.31
CA GLU A 68 -8.03 6.59 -2.85
C GLU A 68 -9.03 5.65 -2.14
N TYR A 69 -9.98 5.04 -2.89
CA TYR A 69 -11.06 4.17 -2.40
C TYR A 69 -10.98 2.74 -2.93
#